data_AF-A0A7H2PVH8-F1
#
_entry.id   AF-A0A7H2PVH8-F1
#
_cell.length_a   1.000
_cell.length_b   1.000
_cell.length_c   1.000
_cell.angle_alpha   90.00
_cell.angle_beta   90.00
_cell.angle_gamma   90.00
#
_symmetry.space_group_name_H-M   'P 1'
#
loop_
_entity.id
_entity.type
_entity.pdbx_description
1 polymer ?
#
loop_
_entity_poly.entity_id
_entity_poly.type
_entity_poly.pdbx_seq_one_letter_code
_entity_poly.pdbx_strand_id
1 'polypeptide(L)'
;MSKNLTNIDHGKRDFLKKMAGLAAAGAVVSWFPTTKTNAFFFSTSERLPDFPNVELYKQHYENWSGESIVEDVWTCSPKTQVEVLLVINWAYNNNYKIRAKGMSHNWSPIMIDPQGDNSRVLLVDMASHIKRVHISSGGIVTAEAGALMQDVLQVMESQGLGFVATPAPGDLTIGGVLAIDGHGTGIPALNEERQLGQTYGSISNLVTSITAVVFDPQKNRYIPKVFYRDHEDISALLVHLGRAFILSVQLQSSKNQYLRCESLTNIHYKELFAAYPTAGKTFSSYLDKSGRVEAIWFPFTDYPWVKVWTVTESRPVSSRITRDPFNYWFSDNVPKPVTDLIHDIVIAGQGYLTPTFGQLQFRISQLGLQGSPLSGTSTWLTGGLLTSQTYDLWGASKNLLLYVKPTTLRVTANGYAVLTSRQNVQKVIHDFCENYQQRVDAYRSLNRYPMNGPVEIRVTGLDHATDSIVPNAKTAALSAIKPCPDHPEWDCAVWFDILTLPGTQYAAEFYTETEQWMHQHYRGDSLIRPEWSKGWGYTQEKAWANDWYLNQEIPYVHAVNQPQNLTLAEVKNVLNRLDPARLFSSPLVERLL
;
A
#
# COMPACT_ATOMS: atom_id res chain seq x y z
N MET A 1 -4.01 -33.87 51.24
CA MET A 1 -3.67 -34.05 49.81
C MET A 1 -4.08 -32.78 49.06
N SER A 2 -3.18 -31.81 48.97
CA SER A 2 -3.38 -30.55 48.24
C SER A 2 -2.00 -29.99 47.88
N LYS A 3 -1.43 -30.48 46.76
CA LYS A 3 -0.32 -29.85 46.05
C LYS A 3 -0.52 -30.15 44.58
N ASN A 4 -1.24 -29.28 43.90
CA ASN A 4 -1.24 -29.15 42.45
C ASN A 4 -1.80 -27.77 42.12
N LEU A 5 -0.94 -26.76 42.17
CA LEU A 5 -1.14 -25.46 41.52
C LEU A 5 0.23 -24.80 41.42
N THR A 6 0.46 -24.15 40.27
CA THR A 6 1.63 -23.37 39.85
C THR A 6 2.87 -24.16 39.41
N ASN A 7 2.78 -24.79 38.25
CA ASN A 7 3.93 -24.89 37.33
C ASN A 7 3.56 -24.10 36.07
N ILE A 8 3.71 -22.77 36.13
CA ILE A 8 3.58 -21.92 34.93
C ILE A 8 4.89 -22.06 34.18
N ASP A 9 4.82 -22.72 33.02
CA ASP A 9 5.92 -22.98 32.09
C ASP A 9 6.77 -21.72 31.82
N HIS A 10 8.05 -21.75 32.22
CA HIS A 10 9.00 -20.68 32.03
C HIS A 10 9.14 -20.28 30.54
N GLY A 11 9.02 -21.24 29.61
CA GLY A 11 9.07 -20.97 28.17
C GLY A 11 7.92 -20.09 27.67
N LYS A 12 6.73 -20.21 28.28
CA LYS A 12 5.57 -19.34 27.95
C LYS A 12 5.76 -17.92 28.47
N ARG A 13 6.33 -17.75 29.66
CA ARG A 13 6.60 -16.41 30.23
C ARG A 13 7.64 -15.66 29.40
N ASP A 14 8.72 -16.32 29.00
CA ASP A 14 9.75 -15.70 28.17
C ASP A 14 9.24 -15.42 26.77
N PHE A 15 8.43 -16.31 26.19
CA PHE A 15 7.74 -16.03 24.93
C PHE A 15 6.83 -14.80 25.03
N LEU A 16 6.00 -14.70 26.07
CA LEU A 16 5.13 -13.53 26.27
C LEU A 16 5.90 -12.23 26.47
N LYS A 17 7.02 -12.26 27.20
CA LYS A 17 7.91 -11.08 27.37
C LYS A 17 8.54 -10.66 26.05
N LYS A 18 9.05 -11.61 25.26
CA LYS A 18 9.59 -11.34 23.92
C LYS A 18 8.52 -10.75 23.00
N MET A 19 7.32 -11.35 22.97
CA MET A 19 6.20 -10.84 22.19
C MET A 19 5.77 -9.44 22.62
N ALA A 20 5.76 -9.14 23.92
CA ALA A 20 5.48 -7.80 24.43
C ALA A 20 6.55 -6.77 24.00
N GLY A 21 7.84 -7.13 24.07
CA GLY A 21 8.92 -6.27 23.59
C GLY A 21 8.86 -6.03 22.07
N LEU A 22 8.56 -7.07 21.29
CA LEU A 22 8.36 -6.98 19.84
C LEU A 22 7.17 -6.10 19.46
N ALA A 23 6.06 -6.23 20.19
CA ALA A 23 4.87 -5.41 20.00
C ALA A 23 5.16 -3.93 20.31
N ALA A 24 5.88 -3.65 21.40
CA ALA A 24 6.28 -2.28 21.76
C ALA A 24 7.23 -1.64 20.73
N ALA A 25 8.02 -2.44 20.01
CA ALA A 25 8.86 -1.98 18.91
C ALA A 25 8.15 -2.00 17.53
N GLY A 26 6.84 -2.29 17.48
CA GLY A 26 6.06 -2.32 16.23
C GLY A 26 6.37 -3.51 15.31
N ALA A 27 7.25 -4.45 15.70
CA ALA A 27 7.73 -5.51 14.82
C ALA A 27 6.76 -6.70 14.66
N VAL A 28 5.77 -6.83 15.54
CA VAL A 28 4.65 -7.79 15.44
C VAL A 28 3.36 -7.12 15.87
N VAL A 29 2.21 -7.65 15.41
CA VAL A 29 0.89 -7.15 15.82
C VAL A 29 0.75 -7.27 17.34
N SER A 30 0.53 -6.13 17.99
CA SER A 30 0.15 -6.10 19.38
C SER A 30 -1.30 -6.59 19.50
N TRP A 31 -1.55 -7.68 20.24
CA TRP A 31 -2.91 -8.08 20.59
C TRP A 31 -3.41 -7.24 21.76
N PHE A 32 -3.30 -5.91 21.65
CA PHE A 32 -4.05 -5.05 22.54
C PHE A 32 -5.46 -4.96 21.96
N PRO A 33 -6.52 -5.38 22.69
CA PRO A 33 -7.86 -4.98 22.30
C PRO A 33 -7.81 -3.46 22.23
N THR A 34 -8.07 -2.88 21.06
CA THR A 34 -8.13 -1.42 20.90
C THR A 34 -9.25 -0.93 21.80
N THR A 35 -8.92 -0.57 23.03
CA THR A 35 -9.89 -0.18 24.05
C THR A 35 -10.50 1.13 23.60
N LYS A 36 -11.71 1.04 23.06
CA LYS A 36 -12.55 2.20 22.79
C LYS A 36 -13.14 2.63 24.12
N THR A 37 -12.89 3.87 24.52
CA THR A 37 -13.55 4.47 25.67
C THR A 37 -14.62 5.42 25.16
N ASN A 38 -15.89 5.07 25.35
CA ASN A 38 -17.01 5.89 24.86
C ASN A 38 -17.01 7.28 25.51
N ALA A 39 -17.36 8.31 24.73
CA ALA A 39 -17.43 9.70 25.19
C ALA A 39 -18.28 9.89 26.47
N PHE A 40 -19.31 9.05 26.66
CA PHE A 40 -20.18 9.08 27.84
C PHE A 40 -19.45 8.81 29.17
N PHE A 41 -18.27 8.16 29.15
CA PHE A 41 -17.49 7.90 30.35
C PHE A 41 -16.59 9.08 30.79
N PHE A 42 -16.41 10.09 29.93
CA PHE A 42 -15.63 11.29 30.26
C PHE A 42 -16.49 12.36 30.92
N SER A 43 -15.86 13.25 31.68
CA SER A 43 -16.54 14.42 32.27
C SER A 43 -17.07 15.36 31.17
N THR A 44 -18.08 16.16 31.47
CA THR A 44 -18.66 17.11 30.50
C THR A 44 -17.64 18.11 29.98
N SER A 45 -16.63 18.49 30.79
CA SER A 45 -15.53 19.38 30.39
C SER A 45 -14.53 18.74 29.43
N GLU A 46 -14.44 17.41 29.40
CA GLU A 46 -13.53 16.68 28.51
C GLU A 46 -14.20 16.28 27.18
N ARG A 47 -15.53 16.25 27.14
CA ARG A 47 -16.29 15.90 25.93
C ARG A 47 -16.23 17.01 24.89
N LEU A 48 -16.46 16.61 23.64
CA LEU A 48 -16.66 17.55 22.54
C LEU A 48 -18.03 18.24 22.70
N PRO A 49 -18.08 19.57 22.92
CA PRO A 49 -19.34 20.28 23.16
C PRO A 49 -20.21 20.27 21.90
N ASP A 50 -21.53 20.14 22.10
CA ASP A 50 -22.54 20.15 21.04
C ASP A 50 -22.25 19.17 19.88
N PHE A 51 -21.54 18.07 20.17
CA PHE A 51 -21.24 17.05 19.17
C PHE A 51 -22.55 16.42 18.67
N PRO A 52 -22.69 16.17 17.35
CA PRO A 52 -23.88 15.53 16.79
C PRO A 52 -24.17 14.18 17.46
N ASN A 53 -25.43 13.71 17.41
CA ASN A 53 -25.82 12.39 17.90
C ASN A 53 -25.26 11.26 17.02
N VAL A 54 -23.95 11.11 17.05
CA VAL A 54 -23.12 10.12 16.36
C VAL A 54 -22.23 9.48 17.41
N GLU A 55 -21.97 8.17 17.29
CA GLU A 55 -21.10 7.47 18.23
C GLU A 55 -19.72 8.16 18.29
N LEU A 56 -19.29 8.54 19.49
CA LEU A 56 -18.03 9.22 19.76
C LEU A 56 -17.27 8.49 20.87
N TYR A 57 -15.98 8.29 20.68
CA TYR A 57 -15.10 7.61 21.62
C TYR A 57 -13.65 8.07 21.46
N LYS A 58 -12.84 7.85 22.49
CA LYS A 58 -11.38 7.89 22.36
C LYS A 58 -10.85 6.50 22.06
N GLN A 59 -9.85 6.43 21.18
CA GLN A 59 -9.18 5.18 20.84
C GLN A 59 -7.70 5.44 20.55
N HIS A 60 -6.87 4.47 20.90
CA HIS A 60 -5.50 4.33 20.40
C HIS A 60 -5.49 4.26 18.86
N TYR A 61 -4.73 5.15 18.22
CA TYR A 61 -4.38 5.05 16.82
C TYR A 61 -3.00 4.41 16.67
N GLU A 62 -2.93 3.37 15.84
CA GLU A 62 -1.70 2.75 15.38
C GLU A 62 -1.80 2.59 13.85
N ASN A 63 -0.76 2.94 13.10
CA ASN A 63 -0.65 2.53 11.71
C ASN A 63 -0.16 1.08 11.59
N TRP A 64 -0.23 0.48 10.40
CA TRP A 64 0.12 -0.93 10.24
C TRP A 64 1.57 -1.27 10.62
N SER A 65 2.53 -0.37 10.36
CA SER A 65 3.94 -0.59 10.75
C SER A 65 4.20 -0.42 12.26
N GLY A 66 3.28 0.20 13.01
CA GLY A 66 3.47 0.53 14.42
C GLY A 66 4.38 1.75 14.66
N GLU A 67 4.83 2.45 13.61
CA GLU A 67 5.70 3.63 13.75
C GLU A 67 4.92 4.91 14.08
N SER A 68 3.64 4.96 13.72
CA SER A 68 2.75 6.08 14.05
C SER A 68 1.74 5.66 15.10
N ILE A 69 2.01 6.08 16.34
CA ILE A 69 1.19 5.79 17.51
C ILE A 69 0.70 7.11 18.11
N VAL A 70 -0.61 7.23 18.33
CA VAL A 70 -1.21 8.36 19.06
C VAL A 70 -2.29 7.82 19.99
N GLU A 71 -2.16 8.15 21.28
CA GLU A 71 -3.14 7.76 22.29
C GLU A 71 -4.36 8.68 22.29
N ASP A 72 -5.48 8.16 22.84
CA ASP A 72 -6.64 8.97 23.21
C ASP A 72 -7.24 9.85 22.10
N VAL A 73 -7.12 9.42 20.84
CA VAL A 73 -7.61 10.19 19.69
C VAL A 73 -9.13 10.11 19.62
N TRP A 74 -9.78 11.28 19.54
CA TRP A 74 -11.20 11.34 19.29
C TRP A 74 -11.53 10.69 17.94
N THR A 75 -12.46 9.74 17.98
CA THR A 75 -12.94 9.00 16.82
C THR A 75 -14.46 8.91 16.88
N CYS A 76 -15.13 9.06 15.74
CA CYS A 76 -16.56 8.84 15.61
C CYS A 76 -16.89 7.77 14.57
N SER A 77 -18.05 7.13 14.71
CA SER A 77 -18.53 6.07 13.81
C SER A 77 -19.90 6.44 13.23
N PRO A 78 -19.95 7.30 12.19
CA PRO A 78 -21.19 7.65 11.53
C PRO A 78 -21.76 6.46 10.75
N LYS A 79 -23.09 6.29 10.79
CA LYS A 79 -23.82 5.20 10.12
C LYS A 79 -24.26 5.56 8.70
N THR A 80 -24.28 6.85 8.38
CA THR A 80 -24.73 7.37 7.08
C THR A 80 -23.85 8.52 6.61
N GLN A 81 -23.84 8.79 5.30
CA GLN A 81 -23.16 9.98 4.77
C GLN A 81 -23.74 11.30 5.30
N VAL A 82 -25.01 11.31 5.73
CA VAL A 82 -25.62 12.47 6.39
C VAL A 82 -24.96 12.74 7.75
N GLU A 83 -24.74 11.69 8.54
CA GLU A 83 -24.02 11.80 9.82
C GLU A 83 -22.56 12.24 9.61
N VAL A 84 -21.89 11.75 8.56
CA VAL A 84 -20.55 12.24 8.19
C VAL A 84 -20.57 13.76 7.95
N LEU A 85 -21.55 14.27 7.20
CA LEU A 85 -21.67 15.71 6.93
C LEU A 85 -22.02 16.52 8.19
N LEU A 86 -22.81 15.97 9.12
CA LEU A 86 -23.07 16.61 10.41
C LEU A 86 -21.78 16.76 11.22
N VAL A 87 -20.96 15.71 11.28
CA VAL A 87 -19.66 15.73 11.98
C VAL A 87 -18.68 16.73 11.33
N ILE A 88 -18.57 16.75 10.00
CA ILE A 88 -17.68 17.67 9.29
C ILE A 88 -18.10 19.13 9.54
N ASN A 89 -19.39 19.44 9.47
CA ASN A 89 -19.87 20.80 9.73
C ASN A 89 -19.74 21.19 11.21
N TRP A 90 -19.91 20.24 12.14
CA TRP A 90 -19.57 20.47 13.55
C TRP A 90 -18.09 20.83 13.71
N ALA A 91 -17.19 20.09 13.06
CA ALA A 91 -15.76 20.32 13.14
C ALA A 91 -15.36 21.69 12.57
N TYR A 92 -15.98 22.10 11.46
CA TYR A 92 -15.82 23.42 10.88
C TYR A 92 -16.17 24.53 11.88
N ASN A 93 -17.31 24.40 12.56
CA ASN A 93 -17.78 25.37 13.54
C ASN A 93 -16.99 25.36 14.87
N ASN A 94 -16.25 24.28 15.16
CA ASN A 94 -15.51 24.10 16.41
C ASN A 94 -13.99 24.12 16.25
N ASN A 95 -13.49 24.44 15.04
CA ASN A 95 -12.07 24.48 14.72
C ASN A 95 -11.37 23.14 14.99
N TYR A 96 -11.94 22.04 14.49
CA TYR A 96 -11.34 20.70 14.49
C TYR A 96 -10.93 20.30 13.07
N LYS A 97 -9.79 19.62 12.96
CA LYS A 97 -9.40 18.90 11.74
C LYS A 97 -10.13 17.57 11.67
N ILE A 98 -10.41 17.12 10.45
CA ILE A 98 -11.11 15.86 10.17
C ILE A 98 -10.26 14.98 9.26
N ARG A 99 -10.13 13.71 9.65
CA ARG A 99 -9.43 12.68 8.85
C ARG A 99 -10.36 11.48 8.63
N ALA A 100 -10.49 11.06 7.36
CA ALA A 100 -11.20 9.84 7.02
C ALA A 100 -10.37 8.63 7.46
N LYS A 101 -10.82 7.93 8.49
CA LYS A 101 -10.13 6.76 9.03
C LYS A 101 -10.59 5.50 8.30
N GLY A 102 -9.68 4.93 7.51
CA GLY A 102 -9.81 3.58 6.97
C GLY A 102 -9.19 2.54 7.91
N MET A 103 -8.41 1.62 7.32
CA MET A 103 -7.77 0.51 8.03
C MET A 103 -6.38 0.83 8.60
N SER A 104 -5.98 2.11 8.58
CA SER A 104 -4.69 2.59 9.12
C SER A 104 -3.44 1.93 8.52
N HIS A 105 -3.50 1.46 7.27
CA HIS A 105 -2.40 0.71 6.65
C HIS A 105 -1.24 1.57 6.14
N ASN A 106 -1.47 2.88 5.97
CA ASN A 106 -0.53 3.79 5.35
C ASN A 106 0.68 4.07 6.26
N TRP A 107 1.90 4.11 5.69
CA TRP A 107 3.11 4.45 6.44
C TRP A 107 3.25 5.96 6.61
N SER A 108 3.03 6.72 5.53
CA SER A 108 3.18 8.19 5.59
C SER A 108 2.17 8.85 6.54
N PRO A 109 2.56 9.89 7.29
CA PRO A 109 1.72 10.55 8.29
C PRO A 109 0.67 11.50 7.68
N ILE A 110 0.04 11.06 6.58
CA ILE A 110 -1.09 11.78 5.96
C ILE A 110 -2.36 11.68 6.81
N MET A 111 -2.51 10.61 7.60
CA MET A 111 -3.66 10.44 8.49
C MET A 111 -3.48 11.33 9.72
N ILE A 112 -2.49 11.00 10.54
CA ILE A 112 -2.13 11.70 11.78
C ILE A 112 -0.61 11.67 11.91
N ASP A 113 -0.05 12.73 12.48
CA ASP A 113 1.39 12.82 12.74
C ASP A 113 1.62 12.58 14.24
N PRO A 114 2.33 11.53 14.65
CA PRO A 114 2.60 11.28 16.07
C PRO A 114 3.44 12.37 16.74
N GLN A 115 4.14 13.20 15.96
CA GLN A 115 4.92 14.34 16.46
C GLN A 115 4.16 15.67 16.38
N GLY A 116 2.94 15.68 15.81
CA GLY A 116 2.11 16.87 15.66
C GLY A 116 1.18 17.12 16.85
N ASP A 117 0.60 18.33 16.90
CA ASP A 117 -0.50 18.63 17.81
C ASP A 117 -1.80 17.97 17.32
N ASN A 118 -2.19 16.90 18.01
CA ASN A 118 -3.39 16.13 17.71
C ASN A 118 -4.60 16.47 18.62
N SER A 119 -4.50 17.52 19.44
CA SER A 119 -5.54 17.89 20.41
C SER A 119 -6.87 18.29 19.76
N ARG A 120 -6.84 18.76 18.50
CA ARG A 120 -8.01 19.17 17.72
C ARG A 120 -8.16 18.37 16.42
N VAL A 121 -7.90 17.07 16.49
CA VAL A 121 -8.12 16.13 15.38
C VAL A 121 -9.24 15.17 15.75
N LEU A 122 -10.21 15.01 14.86
CA LEU A 122 -11.26 14.00 14.96
C LEU A 122 -11.17 13.02 13.78
N LEU A 123 -11.11 11.74 14.11
CA LEU A 123 -11.13 10.65 13.15
C LEU A 123 -12.57 10.24 12.83
N VAL A 124 -12.87 10.02 11.55
CA VAL A 124 -14.17 9.54 11.10
C VAL A 124 -14.00 8.12 10.58
N ASP A 125 -14.47 7.12 11.33
CA ASP A 125 -14.43 5.72 10.92
C ASP A 125 -15.36 5.49 9.73
N MET A 126 -14.76 5.30 8.56
CA MET A 126 -15.49 5.06 7.32
C MET A 126 -15.81 3.57 7.13
N ALA A 127 -14.96 2.67 7.63
CA ALA A 127 -15.00 1.24 7.32
C ALA A 127 -16.09 0.49 8.10
N SER A 128 -16.52 1.01 9.25
CA SER A 128 -17.56 0.38 10.06
C SER A 128 -18.92 0.36 9.35
N HIS A 129 -19.34 1.48 8.75
CA HIS A 129 -20.69 1.63 8.20
C HIS A 129 -20.78 2.26 6.80
N ILE A 130 -19.81 3.06 6.37
CA ILE A 130 -19.83 3.78 5.07
C ILE A 130 -19.13 2.93 3.99
N LYS A 131 -19.70 1.75 3.71
CA LYS A 131 -19.03 0.67 2.96
C LYS A 131 -19.91 -0.07 1.93
N ARG A 132 -21.05 0.50 1.53
CA ARG A 132 -21.91 -0.15 0.54
C ARG A 132 -21.23 -0.22 -0.83
N VAL A 133 -21.50 -1.31 -1.54
CA VAL A 133 -21.05 -1.56 -2.91
C VAL A 133 -22.25 -1.97 -3.75
N HIS A 134 -22.37 -1.39 -4.94
CA HIS A 134 -23.41 -1.70 -5.92
C HIS A 134 -22.81 -1.67 -7.33
N ILE A 135 -23.30 -2.51 -8.24
CA ILE A 135 -22.89 -2.53 -9.64
C ILE A 135 -24.12 -2.28 -10.52
N SER A 136 -24.03 -1.26 -11.37
CA SER A 136 -25.10 -0.93 -12.32
C SER A 136 -25.14 -1.92 -13.49
N SER A 137 -26.22 -1.92 -14.28
CA SER A 137 -26.34 -2.79 -15.46
C SER A 137 -25.23 -2.58 -16.51
N GLY A 138 -24.60 -1.41 -16.54
CA GLY A 138 -23.47 -1.10 -17.41
C GLY A 138 -22.11 -1.52 -16.86
N GLY A 139 -22.06 -2.24 -15.74
CA GLY A 139 -20.80 -2.69 -15.12
C GLY A 139 -20.05 -1.58 -14.36
N ILE A 140 -20.69 -0.45 -14.05
CA ILE A 140 -20.09 0.60 -13.23
C ILE A 140 -20.23 0.23 -11.76
N VAL A 141 -19.10 0.16 -11.06
CA VAL A 141 -19.03 -0.18 -9.64
C VAL A 141 -19.14 1.11 -8.83
N THR A 142 -20.22 1.25 -8.06
CA THR A 142 -20.38 2.33 -7.08
C THR A 142 -20.00 1.81 -5.69
N ALA A 143 -19.04 2.45 -5.04
CA ALA A 143 -18.58 2.06 -3.70
C ALA A 143 -18.52 3.29 -2.78
N GLU A 144 -19.01 3.14 -1.56
CA GLU A 144 -18.72 4.09 -0.48
C GLU A 144 -17.24 4.00 -0.09
N ALA A 145 -16.65 5.13 0.29
CA ALA A 145 -15.19 5.25 0.44
C ALA A 145 -14.59 4.36 1.54
N GLY A 146 -15.39 3.87 2.48
CA GLY A 146 -14.99 2.92 3.51
C GLY A 146 -15.09 1.44 3.10
N ALA A 147 -15.59 1.12 1.91
CA ALA A 147 -15.64 -0.26 1.42
C ALA A 147 -14.22 -0.82 1.24
N LEU A 148 -13.99 -2.06 1.69
CA LEU A 148 -12.70 -2.72 1.54
C LEU A 148 -12.51 -3.21 0.09
N MET A 149 -11.28 -3.18 -0.41
CA MET A 149 -10.93 -3.68 -1.75
C MET A 149 -11.39 -5.13 -1.94
N GLN A 150 -11.18 -6.00 -0.96
CA GLN A 150 -11.63 -7.40 -1.03
C GLN A 150 -13.14 -7.55 -1.17
N ASP A 151 -13.92 -6.66 -0.54
CA ASP A 151 -15.38 -6.68 -0.58
C ASP A 151 -15.88 -6.16 -1.93
N VAL A 152 -15.28 -5.06 -2.42
CA VAL A 152 -15.55 -4.52 -3.76
C VAL A 152 -15.28 -5.58 -4.83
N LEU A 153 -14.11 -6.22 -4.78
CA LEU A 153 -13.72 -7.26 -5.74
C LEU A 153 -14.58 -8.52 -5.61
N GLN A 154 -15.06 -8.87 -4.41
CA GLN A 154 -15.98 -9.99 -4.21
C GLN A 154 -17.33 -9.76 -4.90
N VAL A 155 -17.88 -8.55 -4.79
CA VAL A 155 -19.13 -8.18 -5.47
C VAL A 155 -18.92 -8.19 -6.99
N MET A 156 -17.79 -7.66 -7.47
CA MET A 156 -17.43 -7.68 -8.89
C MET A 156 -17.31 -9.11 -9.44
N GLU A 157 -16.58 -9.99 -8.75
CA GLU A 157 -16.40 -11.38 -9.16
C GLU A 157 -17.75 -12.11 -9.30
N SER A 158 -18.70 -11.85 -8.40
CA SER A 158 -20.06 -12.42 -8.45
C SER A 158 -20.86 -12.01 -9.70
N GLN A 159 -20.46 -10.93 -10.36
CA GLN A 159 -21.05 -10.42 -11.60
C GLN A 159 -20.15 -10.67 -12.82
N GLY A 160 -19.08 -11.46 -12.68
CA GLY A 160 -18.14 -11.74 -13.76
C GLY A 160 -17.28 -10.53 -14.15
N LEU A 161 -17.06 -9.58 -13.24
CA LEU A 161 -16.26 -8.38 -13.43
C LEU A 161 -14.96 -8.43 -12.61
N GLY A 162 -13.95 -7.66 -13.01
CA GLY A 162 -12.67 -7.58 -12.31
C GLY A 162 -11.78 -6.44 -12.78
N PHE A 163 -10.66 -6.27 -12.06
CA PHE A 163 -9.57 -5.35 -12.42
C PHE A 163 -8.34 -6.12 -12.89
N VAL A 164 -7.50 -5.45 -13.67
CA VAL A 164 -6.23 -6.00 -14.19
C VAL A 164 -5.22 -6.23 -13.08
N ALA A 165 -5.09 -5.25 -12.19
CA ALA A 165 -4.18 -5.24 -11.06
C ALA A 165 -4.84 -4.51 -9.88
N THR A 166 -4.46 -4.88 -8.66
CA THR A 166 -4.91 -4.28 -7.41
C THR A 166 -3.76 -4.27 -6.41
N PRO A 167 -3.80 -3.43 -5.36
CA PRO A 167 -2.96 -3.66 -4.18
C PRO A 167 -3.05 -5.11 -3.71
N ALA A 168 -1.93 -5.64 -3.23
CA ALA A 168 -1.84 -7.02 -2.74
C ALA A 168 -2.66 -7.27 -1.45
N PRO A 169 -2.77 -6.30 -0.52
CA PRO A 169 -3.70 -6.41 0.61
C PRO A 169 -5.14 -6.11 0.19
N GLY A 170 -6.07 -6.91 0.71
CA GLY A 170 -7.51 -6.76 0.44
C GLY A 170 -8.25 -5.91 1.48
N ASP A 171 -7.67 -5.74 2.65
CA ASP A 171 -8.18 -5.00 3.80
C ASP A 171 -7.80 -3.50 3.75
N LEU A 172 -7.83 -2.92 2.56
CA LEU A 172 -7.66 -1.49 2.33
C LEU A 172 -9.00 -0.88 1.95
N THR A 173 -9.37 0.26 2.51
CA THR A 173 -10.56 0.98 2.03
C THR A 173 -10.31 1.56 0.65
N ILE A 174 -11.31 1.54 -0.23
CA ILE A 174 -11.20 2.14 -1.57
C ILE A 174 -10.82 3.63 -1.50
N GLY A 175 -11.33 4.38 -0.52
CA GLY A 175 -10.94 5.78 -0.30
C GLY A 175 -9.46 5.94 0.06
N GLY A 176 -8.90 5.01 0.86
CA GLY A 176 -7.48 5.00 1.18
C GLY A 176 -6.61 4.65 -0.03
N VAL A 177 -7.02 3.64 -0.82
CA VAL A 177 -6.35 3.24 -2.06
C VAL A 177 -6.31 4.38 -3.07
N LEU A 178 -7.41 5.10 -3.27
CA LEU A 178 -7.47 6.22 -4.21
C LEU A 178 -6.63 7.42 -3.75
N ALA A 179 -6.55 7.65 -2.44
CA ALA A 179 -5.84 8.80 -1.90
C ALA A 179 -4.35 8.84 -2.28
N ILE A 180 -3.74 7.67 -2.58
CA ILE A 180 -2.31 7.48 -2.82
C ILE A 180 -2.02 6.65 -4.09
N ASP A 181 -2.91 6.68 -5.08
CA ASP A 181 -2.78 5.92 -6.35
C ASP A 181 -2.42 4.44 -6.18
N GLY A 182 -3.09 3.78 -5.22
CA GLY A 182 -2.83 2.38 -4.91
C GLY A 182 -2.95 1.49 -6.13
N HIS A 183 -1.95 0.63 -6.31
CA HIS A 183 -1.70 -0.12 -7.53
C HIS A 183 -1.26 -1.55 -7.20
N GLY A 184 -1.23 -2.40 -8.24
CA GLY A 184 -0.64 -3.73 -8.19
C GLY A 184 0.62 -3.82 -9.06
N THR A 185 0.69 -4.89 -9.85
CA THR A 185 1.70 -5.08 -10.90
C THR A 185 1.00 -5.54 -12.18
N GLY A 186 1.40 -4.97 -13.31
CA GLY A 186 0.87 -5.33 -14.62
C GLY A 186 1.12 -4.27 -15.69
N ILE A 187 1.69 -4.71 -16.80
CA ILE A 187 1.65 -4.10 -18.13
C ILE A 187 1.08 -5.14 -19.11
N PRO A 188 0.64 -4.78 -20.32
CA PRO A 188 0.22 -5.81 -21.28
C PRO A 188 1.40 -6.74 -21.58
N ALA A 189 1.16 -8.05 -21.65
CA ALA A 189 2.12 -8.97 -22.29
C ALA A 189 2.29 -8.61 -23.78
N LEU A 190 3.33 -9.12 -24.44
CA LEU A 190 3.45 -8.96 -25.89
C LEU A 190 2.21 -9.56 -26.57
N ASN A 191 1.54 -8.76 -27.40
CA ASN A 191 0.28 -9.08 -28.08
C ASN A 191 -0.96 -9.16 -27.16
N GLU A 192 -0.88 -8.73 -25.90
CA GLU A 192 -2.06 -8.52 -25.06
C GLU A 192 -2.66 -7.14 -25.35
N GLU A 193 -3.94 -7.12 -25.70
CA GLU A 193 -4.68 -5.87 -25.92
C GLU A 193 -5.51 -5.50 -24.69
N ARG A 194 -5.39 -4.24 -24.26
CA ARG A 194 -6.21 -3.67 -23.19
C ARG A 194 -7.69 -3.71 -23.59
N GLN A 195 -8.52 -4.30 -22.74
CA GLN A 195 -9.97 -4.31 -22.96
C GLN A 195 -10.62 -3.00 -22.50
N LEU A 196 -11.79 -2.66 -23.06
CA LEU A 196 -12.57 -1.51 -22.59
C LEU A 196 -12.86 -1.64 -21.08
N GLY A 197 -12.70 -0.54 -20.34
CA GLY A 197 -12.86 -0.53 -18.89
C GLY A 197 -11.59 -0.96 -18.12
N GLN A 198 -10.54 -1.44 -18.78
CA GLN A 198 -9.26 -1.76 -18.14
C GLN A 198 -8.29 -0.57 -18.14
N THR A 199 -7.38 -0.60 -17.17
CA THR A 199 -6.16 0.21 -17.07
C THR A 199 -5.05 -0.69 -16.54
N TYR A 200 -3.80 -0.42 -16.92
CA TYR A 200 -2.61 -1.02 -16.31
C TYR A 200 -1.96 -0.11 -15.25
N GLY A 201 -2.49 1.11 -15.07
CA GLY A 201 -2.10 2.04 -14.00
C GLY A 201 -2.74 1.74 -12.65
N SER A 202 -2.91 2.78 -11.84
CA SER A 202 -3.50 2.72 -10.50
C SER A 202 -5.00 2.50 -10.51
N ILE A 203 -5.56 2.17 -9.34
CA ILE A 203 -7.01 2.13 -9.13
C ILE A 203 -7.64 3.52 -9.34
N SER A 204 -6.90 4.60 -9.09
CA SER A 204 -7.38 5.96 -9.34
C SER A 204 -7.70 6.22 -10.81
N ASN A 205 -7.05 5.53 -11.75
CA ASN A 205 -7.35 5.66 -13.17
C ASN A 205 -8.68 5.00 -13.58
N LEU A 206 -9.29 4.16 -12.73
CA LEU A 206 -10.60 3.53 -12.99
C LEU A 206 -11.79 4.43 -12.64
N VAL A 207 -11.58 5.55 -11.96
CA VAL A 207 -12.65 6.43 -11.51
C VAL A 207 -13.40 7.05 -12.70
N THR A 208 -14.74 6.98 -12.67
CA THR A 208 -15.66 7.65 -13.59
C THR A 208 -16.35 8.84 -12.92
N SER A 209 -16.54 8.79 -11.60
CA SER A 209 -16.93 9.96 -10.78
C SER A 209 -16.56 9.80 -9.31
N ILE A 210 -16.44 10.93 -8.62
CA ILE A 210 -16.18 11.05 -7.18
C ILE A 210 -17.26 11.91 -6.54
N THR A 211 -17.79 11.48 -5.40
CA THR A 211 -18.56 12.34 -4.50
C THR A 211 -17.66 12.79 -3.36
N ALA A 212 -17.29 14.07 -3.35
CA ALA A 212 -16.44 14.68 -2.33
C ALA A 212 -17.24 15.64 -1.45
N VAL A 213 -16.76 15.87 -0.23
CA VAL A 213 -17.29 16.92 0.65
C VAL A 213 -16.55 18.22 0.35
N VAL A 214 -17.29 19.28 0.02
CA VAL A 214 -16.75 20.58 -0.39
C VAL A 214 -17.47 21.72 0.32
N PHE A 215 -16.79 22.84 0.53
CA PHE A 215 -17.38 24.03 1.12
C PHE A 215 -18.27 24.78 0.10
N ASP A 216 -19.51 25.06 0.48
CA ASP A 216 -20.43 25.90 -0.28
C ASP A 216 -20.53 27.28 0.38
N PRO A 217 -19.94 28.33 -0.22
CA PRO A 217 -19.96 29.67 0.37
C PRO A 217 -21.35 30.30 0.42
N GLN A 218 -22.30 29.87 -0.43
CA GLN A 218 -23.67 30.40 -0.40
C GLN A 218 -24.45 29.86 0.80
N LYS A 219 -24.15 28.62 1.22
CA LYS A 219 -24.78 27.97 2.38
C LYS A 219 -23.93 28.05 3.65
N ASN A 220 -22.73 28.60 3.54
CA ASN A 220 -21.72 28.69 4.60
C ASN A 220 -21.51 27.35 5.34
N ARG A 221 -21.41 26.26 4.58
CA ARG A 221 -21.29 24.90 5.13
C ARG A 221 -20.71 23.93 4.11
N TYR A 222 -20.19 22.80 4.58
CA TYR A 222 -19.77 21.70 3.75
C TYR A 222 -20.98 20.89 3.23
N ILE A 223 -20.95 20.57 1.94
CA ILE A 223 -21.98 19.80 1.22
C ILE A 223 -21.32 18.70 0.38
N PRO A 224 -22.05 17.64 0.02
CA PRO A 224 -21.57 16.67 -0.97
C PRO A 224 -21.66 17.29 -2.37
N LYS A 225 -20.62 17.07 -3.19
CA LYS A 225 -20.61 17.44 -4.61
C LYS A 225 -20.05 16.28 -5.44
N VAL A 226 -20.71 16.00 -6.56
CA VAL A 226 -20.27 14.99 -7.54
C VAL A 226 -19.36 15.66 -8.58
N PHE A 227 -18.23 15.01 -8.86
CA PHE A 227 -17.30 15.36 -9.91
C PHE A 227 -17.21 14.19 -10.89
N TYR A 228 -17.59 14.40 -12.14
CA TYR A 228 -17.41 13.43 -13.21
C TYR A 228 -15.97 13.47 -13.74
N ARG A 229 -15.51 12.39 -14.36
CA ARG A 229 -14.11 12.21 -14.77
C ARG A 229 -13.61 13.24 -15.78
N ASP A 230 -14.50 13.94 -16.48
CA ASP A 230 -14.22 15.04 -17.42
C ASP A 230 -14.23 16.44 -16.76
N HIS A 231 -14.66 16.56 -15.50
CA HIS A 231 -14.68 17.83 -14.77
C HIS A 231 -13.25 18.28 -14.43
N GLU A 232 -12.89 19.53 -14.72
CA GLU A 232 -11.52 20.06 -14.52
C GLU A 232 -10.95 19.79 -13.12
N ASP A 233 -11.71 20.13 -12.07
CA ASP A 233 -11.30 19.94 -10.67
C ASP A 233 -11.10 18.47 -10.25
N ILE A 234 -11.60 17.47 -10.99
CA ILE A 234 -11.47 16.07 -10.57
C ILE A 234 -10.01 15.61 -10.56
N SER A 235 -9.15 16.21 -11.37
CA SER A 235 -7.72 15.89 -11.44
C SER A 235 -7.05 15.92 -10.06
N ALA A 236 -7.45 16.85 -9.19
CA ALA A 236 -6.96 17.02 -7.82
C ALA A 236 -7.59 16.04 -6.81
N LEU A 237 -8.72 15.41 -7.16
CA LEU A 237 -9.47 14.50 -6.30
C LEU A 237 -9.16 13.03 -6.57
N LEU A 238 -8.67 12.68 -7.77
CA LEU A 238 -8.34 11.30 -8.12
C LEU A 238 -7.21 10.72 -7.26
N VAL A 239 -6.24 11.56 -6.90
CA VAL A 239 -5.17 11.29 -5.93
C VAL A 239 -4.99 12.57 -5.13
N HIS A 240 -5.40 12.54 -3.88
CA HIS A 240 -5.56 13.74 -3.07
C HIS A 240 -4.76 13.72 -1.76
N LEU A 241 -4.00 12.65 -1.46
CA LEU A 241 -3.14 12.52 -0.29
C LEU A 241 -3.86 12.79 1.05
N GLY A 242 -5.16 12.47 1.11
CA GLY A 242 -6.02 12.79 2.27
C GLY A 242 -6.40 14.27 2.43
N ARG A 243 -6.08 15.15 1.47
CA ARG A 243 -6.44 16.59 1.46
C ARG A 243 -7.90 16.86 1.07
N ALA A 244 -8.62 15.85 0.61
CA ALA A 244 -10.06 15.86 0.35
C ALA A 244 -10.76 14.75 1.15
N PHE A 245 -12.05 14.95 1.44
CA PHE A 245 -12.89 13.94 2.09
C PHE A 245 -13.85 13.32 1.07
N ILE A 246 -13.64 12.06 0.74
CA ILE A 246 -14.41 11.33 -0.26
C ILE A 246 -15.51 10.50 0.43
N LEU A 247 -16.75 10.60 -0.05
CA LEU A 247 -17.90 9.84 0.47
C LEU A 247 -18.11 8.55 -0.31
N SER A 248 -18.04 8.63 -1.64
CA SER A 248 -18.25 7.50 -2.54
C SER A 248 -17.63 7.76 -3.91
N VAL A 249 -17.40 6.68 -4.65
CA VAL A 249 -16.82 6.71 -5.99
C VAL A 249 -17.58 5.80 -6.93
N GLN A 250 -17.49 6.09 -8.22
CA GLN A 250 -17.86 5.18 -9.30
C GLN A 250 -16.62 4.78 -10.08
N LEU A 251 -16.46 3.49 -10.35
CA LEU A 251 -15.32 2.90 -11.05
C LEU A 251 -15.82 2.17 -12.29
N GLN A 252 -15.16 2.39 -13.43
CA GLN A 252 -15.33 1.49 -14.57
C GLN A 252 -14.78 0.11 -14.24
N SER A 253 -15.30 -0.93 -14.87
CA SER A 253 -14.79 -2.28 -14.74
C SER A 253 -14.80 -3.01 -16.07
N SER A 254 -14.19 -4.20 -16.10
CA SER A 254 -14.13 -5.05 -17.29
C SER A 254 -14.52 -6.48 -16.93
N LYS A 255 -14.73 -7.31 -17.95
CA LYS A 255 -14.91 -8.76 -17.77
C LYS A 255 -13.76 -9.31 -16.92
N ASN A 256 -14.11 -10.11 -15.91
CA ASN A 256 -13.12 -10.73 -15.04
C ASN A 256 -12.20 -11.66 -15.85
N GLN A 257 -10.94 -11.72 -15.44
CA GLN A 257 -9.94 -12.58 -16.03
C GLN A 257 -9.67 -13.78 -15.12
N TYR A 258 -9.43 -14.95 -15.73
CA TYR A 258 -8.78 -16.05 -15.05
C TYR A 258 -7.27 -15.88 -15.20
N LEU A 259 -6.58 -15.95 -14.07
CA LEU A 259 -5.13 -15.83 -14.01
C LEU A 259 -4.53 -17.17 -13.62
N ARG A 260 -3.32 -17.44 -14.10
CA ARG A 260 -2.38 -18.39 -13.53
C ARG A 260 -1.30 -17.61 -12.79
N CYS A 261 -0.98 -17.96 -11.55
CA CYS A 261 0.12 -17.38 -10.79
C CYS A 261 1.19 -18.44 -10.54
N GLU A 262 2.37 -18.25 -11.13
CA GLU A 262 3.53 -19.11 -10.94
C GLU A 262 4.52 -18.44 -9.97
N SER A 263 4.96 -19.16 -8.95
CA SER A 263 6.04 -18.74 -8.05
C SER A 263 7.32 -19.49 -8.36
N LEU A 264 8.42 -18.75 -8.56
CA LEU A 264 9.73 -19.26 -8.91
C LEU A 264 10.73 -18.83 -7.82
N THR A 265 11.56 -19.76 -7.36
CA THR A 265 12.61 -19.51 -6.34
C THR A 265 13.95 -20.11 -6.77
N ASN A 266 14.14 -20.29 -8.08
CA ASN A 266 15.28 -20.99 -8.67
C ASN A 266 15.97 -20.18 -9.78
N ILE A 267 15.72 -18.87 -9.81
CA ILE A 267 16.36 -17.93 -10.73
C ILE A 267 17.32 -17.10 -9.90
N HIS A 268 18.60 -17.12 -10.25
CA HIS A 268 19.60 -16.36 -9.53
C HIS A 268 19.39 -14.86 -9.77
N TYR A 269 19.58 -14.00 -8.76
CA TYR A 269 19.33 -12.55 -8.89
C TYR A 269 20.15 -11.92 -10.03
N LYS A 270 21.40 -12.36 -10.23
CA LYS A 270 22.25 -11.95 -11.36
C LYS A 270 21.69 -12.30 -12.75
N GLU A 271 20.84 -13.32 -12.88
CA GLU A 271 20.14 -13.65 -14.13
C GLU A 271 18.86 -12.81 -14.23
N LEU A 272 18.04 -12.79 -13.17
CA LEU A 272 16.77 -12.08 -13.15
C LEU A 272 16.93 -10.57 -13.40
N PHE A 273 17.96 -9.97 -12.78
CA PHE A 273 18.28 -8.54 -12.81
C PHE A 273 19.51 -8.24 -13.67
N ALA A 274 19.83 -9.11 -14.63
CA ALA A 274 20.93 -8.89 -15.57
C ALA A 274 20.76 -7.59 -16.38
N ALA A 275 21.87 -7.00 -16.84
CA ALA A 275 21.87 -5.77 -17.63
C ALA A 275 21.11 -5.91 -18.96
N TYR A 276 21.30 -7.03 -19.66
CA TYR A 276 20.69 -7.26 -20.97
C TYR A 276 19.40 -8.09 -20.82
N PRO A 277 18.28 -7.67 -21.43
CA PRO A 277 17.01 -8.38 -21.33
C PRO A 277 17.05 -9.79 -21.94
N THR A 278 18.01 -10.07 -22.81
CA THR A 278 18.21 -11.36 -23.49
C THR A 278 19.09 -12.35 -22.71
N ALA A 279 19.53 -12.02 -21.48
CA ALA A 279 20.47 -12.82 -20.69
C ALA A 279 19.87 -14.10 -20.05
N GLY A 280 18.70 -14.57 -20.51
CA GLY A 280 18.01 -15.74 -19.97
C GLY A 280 16.66 -15.38 -19.35
N LYS A 281 16.38 -15.89 -18.15
CA LYS A 281 15.14 -15.67 -17.40
C LYS A 281 15.14 -14.32 -16.68
N THR A 282 15.27 -13.25 -17.46
CA THR A 282 15.27 -11.86 -16.97
C THR A 282 13.87 -11.42 -16.54
N PHE A 283 13.78 -10.40 -15.68
CA PHE A 283 12.51 -9.80 -15.28
C PHE A 283 11.67 -9.39 -16.51
N SER A 284 12.31 -8.73 -17.48
CA SER A 284 11.64 -8.29 -18.72
C SER A 284 11.17 -9.46 -19.59
N SER A 285 11.87 -10.60 -19.62
CA SER A 285 11.39 -11.79 -20.34
C SER A 285 10.05 -12.30 -19.79
N TYR A 286 9.81 -12.18 -18.48
CA TYR A 286 8.53 -12.52 -17.87
C TYR A 286 7.47 -11.44 -18.10
N LEU A 287 7.84 -10.16 -18.16
CA LEU A 287 6.93 -9.09 -18.57
C LEU A 287 6.47 -9.26 -20.02
N ASP A 288 7.37 -9.65 -20.92
CA ASP A 288 7.02 -9.91 -22.32
C ASP A 288 6.07 -11.09 -22.45
N LYS A 289 6.29 -12.14 -21.66
CA LYS A 289 5.45 -13.35 -21.68
C LYS A 289 4.09 -13.16 -21.01
N SER A 290 4.03 -12.45 -19.88
CA SER A 290 2.89 -12.51 -18.95
C SER A 290 2.39 -11.13 -18.51
N GLY A 291 3.18 -10.08 -18.71
CA GLY A 291 2.82 -8.70 -18.37
C GLY A 291 2.84 -8.35 -16.89
N ARG A 292 2.64 -9.32 -16.00
CA ARG A 292 2.49 -9.11 -14.54
C ARG A 292 3.55 -9.90 -13.79
N VAL A 293 4.47 -9.19 -13.15
CA VAL A 293 5.61 -9.79 -12.44
C VAL A 293 5.88 -9.03 -11.13
N GLU A 294 6.19 -9.75 -10.07
CA GLU A 294 6.75 -9.21 -8.83
C GLU A 294 7.96 -10.05 -8.44
N ALA A 295 9.04 -9.41 -8.00
CA ALA A 295 10.17 -10.08 -7.37
C ALA A 295 10.31 -9.61 -5.92
N ILE A 296 10.36 -10.56 -4.98
CA ILE A 296 10.69 -10.34 -3.58
C ILE A 296 12.06 -10.94 -3.32
N TRP A 297 13.07 -10.11 -3.12
CA TRP A 297 14.45 -10.53 -2.93
C TRP A 297 14.89 -10.33 -1.48
N PHE A 298 14.97 -11.44 -0.74
CA PHE A 298 15.37 -11.42 0.67
C PHE A 298 16.84 -11.02 0.84
N PRO A 299 17.19 -10.29 1.90
CA PRO A 299 18.52 -9.73 2.08
C PRO A 299 19.55 -10.85 2.25
N PHE A 300 20.73 -10.69 1.66
CA PHE A 300 21.82 -11.69 1.70
C PHE A 300 21.44 -13.08 1.15
N THR A 301 20.54 -13.14 0.16
CA THR A 301 20.16 -14.38 -0.54
C THR A 301 20.44 -14.30 -2.03
N ASP A 302 20.65 -15.43 -2.69
CA ASP A 302 20.98 -15.45 -4.13
C ASP A 302 19.75 -15.58 -5.05
N TYR A 303 18.59 -15.97 -4.50
CA TYR A 303 17.41 -16.35 -5.26
C TYR A 303 16.19 -15.56 -4.77
N PRO A 304 15.66 -14.62 -5.58
CA PRO A 304 14.39 -13.97 -5.30
C PRO A 304 13.22 -14.95 -5.35
N TRP A 305 12.14 -14.65 -4.63
CA TRP A 305 10.82 -15.21 -4.88
C TRP A 305 10.12 -14.38 -5.95
N VAL A 306 10.05 -14.92 -7.15
CA VAL A 306 9.41 -14.29 -8.31
C VAL A 306 7.99 -14.82 -8.44
N LYS A 307 7.01 -13.93 -8.58
CA LYS A 307 5.62 -14.25 -8.91
C LYS A 307 5.29 -13.73 -10.29
N VAL A 308 4.71 -14.59 -11.13
CA VAL A 308 4.34 -14.27 -12.51
C VAL A 308 2.87 -14.59 -12.72
N TRP A 309 2.06 -13.60 -13.08
CA TRP A 309 0.64 -13.78 -13.36
C TRP A 309 0.39 -13.76 -14.87
N THR A 310 -0.20 -14.81 -15.41
CA THR A 310 -0.53 -14.93 -16.83
C THR A 310 -2.04 -15.04 -17.01
N VAL A 311 -2.64 -14.22 -17.87
CA VAL A 311 -4.05 -14.37 -18.26
C VAL A 311 -4.21 -15.74 -18.93
N THR A 312 -5.01 -16.61 -18.32
CA THR A 312 -5.11 -18.04 -18.69
C THR A 312 -6.57 -18.47 -18.57
N GLU A 313 -7.33 -18.48 -19.67
CA GLU A 313 -8.77 -18.77 -19.62
C GLU A 313 -9.09 -20.21 -19.18
N SER A 314 -8.27 -21.17 -19.60
CA SER A 314 -8.45 -22.60 -19.28
C SER A 314 -7.37 -23.06 -18.31
N ARG A 315 -7.78 -23.64 -17.19
CA ARG A 315 -6.87 -24.14 -16.16
C ARG A 315 -5.85 -25.13 -16.73
N PRO A 316 -4.53 -24.87 -16.62
CA PRO A 316 -3.52 -25.87 -16.94
C PRO A 316 -3.63 -27.08 -16.02
N VAL A 317 -3.31 -28.27 -16.52
CA VAL A 317 -3.45 -29.52 -15.76
C VAL A 317 -2.59 -29.52 -14.48
N SER A 318 -1.42 -28.87 -14.52
CA SER A 318 -0.51 -28.74 -13.37
C SER A 318 -0.98 -27.73 -12.32
N SER A 319 -1.81 -26.75 -12.69
CA SER A 319 -2.18 -25.64 -11.81
C SER A 319 -3.24 -26.07 -10.80
N ARG A 320 -2.98 -25.76 -9.52
CA ARG A 320 -3.98 -25.93 -8.46
C ARG A 320 -5.03 -24.84 -8.58
N ILE A 321 -6.30 -25.24 -8.63
CA ILE A 321 -7.39 -24.27 -8.60
C ILE A 321 -7.47 -23.60 -7.23
N THR A 322 -7.69 -22.29 -7.22
CA THR A 322 -8.06 -21.54 -6.03
C THR A 322 -9.32 -20.72 -6.27
N ARG A 323 -10.16 -20.62 -5.24
CA ARG A 323 -11.44 -19.91 -5.24
C ARG A 323 -11.49 -18.79 -4.21
N ASP A 324 -10.41 -18.63 -3.45
CA ASP A 324 -10.28 -17.68 -2.36
C ASP A 324 -8.91 -16.99 -2.45
N PRO A 325 -8.82 -15.72 -2.02
CA PRO A 325 -7.56 -14.98 -1.97
C PRO A 325 -6.64 -15.48 -0.84
N PHE A 326 -5.44 -14.90 -0.77
CA PHE A 326 -4.45 -15.13 0.30
C PHE A 326 -3.94 -16.57 0.38
N ASN A 327 -3.39 -17.03 -0.75
CA ASN A 327 -2.95 -18.41 -0.92
C ASN A 327 -1.57 -18.71 -0.27
N TYR A 328 -0.83 -17.70 0.17
CA TYR A 328 0.50 -17.85 0.78
C TYR A 328 0.43 -17.87 2.31
N TRP A 329 -0.21 -18.90 2.87
CA TRP A 329 -0.42 -19.03 4.31
C TRP A 329 0.87 -18.92 5.17
N PHE A 330 2.02 -19.27 4.59
CA PHE A 330 3.32 -19.24 5.27
C PHE A 330 3.90 -17.82 5.41
N SER A 331 3.49 -16.85 4.59
CA SER A 331 3.86 -15.45 4.74
C SER A 331 2.95 -14.73 5.73
N ASP A 332 1.68 -15.16 5.83
CA ASP A 332 0.67 -14.52 6.67
C ASP A 332 0.74 -14.93 8.15
N ASN A 333 1.58 -15.91 8.51
CA ASN A 333 1.74 -16.41 9.87
C ASN A 333 3.22 -16.43 10.25
N VAL A 334 3.64 -15.55 11.16
CA VAL A 334 5.05 -15.43 11.58
C VAL A 334 5.39 -16.51 12.61
N PRO A 335 6.23 -17.51 12.28
CA PRO A 335 6.55 -18.60 13.22
C PRO A 335 7.55 -18.14 14.29
N LYS A 336 7.58 -18.84 15.44
CA LYS A 336 8.41 -18.47 16.60
C LYS A 336 9.90 -18.19 16.25
N PRO A 337 10.60 -19.02 15.45
CA PRO A 337 12.00 -18.75 15.10
C PRO A 337 12.21 -17.40 14.39
N VAL A 338 11.23 -16.95 13.60
CA VAL A 338 11.24 -15.63 12.96
C VAL A 338 11.06 -14.54 14.01
N THR A 339 10.10 -14.69 14.94
CA THR A 339 9.90 -13.73 16.04
C THR A 339 11.11 -13.64 16.98
N ASP A 340 11.81 -14.75 17.25
CA ASP A 340 13.03 -14.75 18.07
C ASP A 340 14.16 -13.95 17.38
N LEU A 341 14.37 -14.15 16.08
CA LEU A 341 15.38 -13.40 15.32
C LEU A 341 15.04 -11.91 15.23
N ILE A 342 13.78 -11.55 15.01
CA ILE A 342 13.33 -10.14 15.02
C ILE A 342 13.66 -9.50 16.37
N HIS A 343 13.39 -10.21 17.48
CA HIS A 343 13.71 -9.72 18.81
C HIS A 343 15.21 -9.48 18.96
N ASP A 344 16.03 -10.44 18.54
CA ASP A 344 17.47 -10.34 18.70
C ASP A 344 18.07 -9.23 17.82
N ILE A 345 17.55 -9.03 16.60
CA ILE A 345 17.98 -7.98 15.68
C ILE A 345 17.59 -6.58 16.19
N VAL A 346 16.30 -6.38 16.50
CA VAL A 346 15.75 -5.04 16.78
C VAL A 346 15.89 -4.65 18.25
N ILE A 347 15.60 -5.57 19.17
CA ILE A 347 15.58 -5.30 20.61
C ILE A 347 16.96 -5.51 21.24
N ALA A 348 17.61 -6.64 20.92
CA ALA A 348 18.93 -6.96 21.46
C ALA A 348 20.09 -6.32 20.67
N GLY A 349 19.80 -5.57 19.59
CA GLY A 349 20.79 -4.86 18.78
C GLY A 349 21.74 -5.78 18.00
N GLN A 350 21.36 -7.04 17.78
CA GLN A 350 22.21 -8.04 17.12
C GLN A 350 22.06 -8.00 15.59
N GLY A 351 22.31 -6.84 14.99
CA GLY A 351 22.16 -6.63 13.55
C GLY A 351 22.93 -7.63 12.67
N TYR A 352 24.04 -8.17 13.17
CA TYR A 352 24.85 -9.20 12.49
C TYR A 352 24.09 -10.51 12.19
N LEU A 353 22.92 -10.73 12.79
CA LEU A 353 22.04 -11.85 12.49
C LEU A 353 21.21 -11.66 11.20
N THR A 354 21.27 -10.48 10.58
CA THR A 354 20.48 -10.16 9.38
C THR A 354 20.68 -11.15 8.21
N PRO A 355 21.91 -11.60 7.88
CA PRO A 355 22.07 -12.61 6.84
C PRO A 355 21.35 -13.93 7.16
N THR A 356 21.40 -14.38 8.41
CA THR A 356 20.67 -15.58 8.87
C THR A 356 19.16 -15.37 8.75
N PHE A 357 18.67 -14.18 9.09
CA PHE A 357 17.25 -13.83 8.99
C PHE A 357 16.75 -13.83 7.54
N GLY A 358 17.50 -13.26 6.60
CA GLY A 358 17.15 -13.30 5.18
C GLY A 358 17.10 -14.72 4.61
N GLN A 359 18.08 -15.56 4.96
CA GLN A 359 18.09 -16.98 4.56
C GLN A 359 16.89 -17.76 5.14
N LEU A 360 16.49 -17.47 6.38
CA LEU A 360 15.30 -18.06 6.99
C LEU A 360 14.02 -17.65 6.27
N GLN A 361 13.85 -16.36 5.96
CA GLN A 361 12.70 -15.85 5.21
C GLN A 361 12.57 -16.53 3.83
N PHE A 362 13.68 -16.62 3.09
CA PHE A 362 13.72 -17.33 1.81
C PHE A 362 13.35 -18.80 1.96
N ARG A 363 13.92 -19.49 2.96
CA ARG A 363 13.67 -20.92 3.18
C ARG A 363 12.21 -21.21 3.55
N ILE A 364 11.60 -20.37 4.38
CA ILE A 364 10.17 -20.48 4.72
C ILE A 364 9.32 -20.33 3.45
N SER A 365 9.63 -19.34 2.60
CA SER A 365 8.92 -19.12 1.35
C SER A 365 9.05 -20.32 0.41
N GLN A 366 10.26 -20.83 0.21
CA GLN A 366 10.51 -21.99 -0.65
C GLN A 366 9.77 -23.26 -0.18
N LEU A 367 9.84 -23.58 1.12
CA LEU A 367 9.18 -24.77 1.68
C LEU A 367 7.66 -24.63 1.71
N GLY A 368 7.16 -23.42 1.97
CA GLY A 368 5.76 -23.09 1.97
C GLY A 368 5.13 -23.25 0.59
N LEU A 369 5.81 -22.77 -0.45
CA LEU A 369 5.41 -22.92 -1.85
C LEU A 369 5.30 -24.40 -2.28
N GLN A 370 6.24 -25.24 -1.83
CA GLN A 370 6.29 -26.67 -2.17
C GLN A 370 5.21 -27.51 -1.45
N GLY A 371 4.58 -27.00 -0.38
CA GLY A 371 3.54 -27.72 0.36
C GLY A 371 4.04 -28.69 1.44
N SER A 372 5.11 -28.36 2.16
CA SER A 372 5.77 -29.26 3.14
C SER A 372 4.89 -29.70 4.34
N PRO A 373 5.12 -30.88 4.97
CA PRO A 373 4.41 -31.40 6.15
C PRO A 373 4.50 -30.55 7.43
N LEU A 374 5.33 -29.50 7.46
CA LEU A 374 5.30 -28.46 8.50
C LEU A 374 4.07 -27.53 8.36
N SER A 375 3.27 -27.69 7.30
CA SER A 375 1.94 -27.11 7.14
C SER A 375 0.92 -27.83 8.03
N GLY A 376 1.03 -27.64 9.35
CA GLY A 376 0.31 -28.39 10.41
C GLY A 376 -1.23 -28.43 10.32
N THR A 377 -1.85 -27.74 9.38
CA THR A 377 -3.31 -27.76 9.15
C THR A 377 -3.74 -28.63 7.96
N SER A 378 -2.88 -28.83 6.95
CA SER A 378 -3.30 -29.50 5.69
C SER A 378 -3.24 -31.02 5.76
N THR A 379 -2.25 -31.59 6.44
CA THR A 379 -2.04 -33.05 6.56
C THR A 379 -3.15 -33.72 7.37
N TRP A 380 -3.71 -33.02 8.37
CA TRP A 380 -4.77 -33.55 9.23
C TRP A 380 -6.16 -33.47 8.58
N LEU A 381 -6.46 -32.40 7.82
CA LEU A 381 -7.78 -32.18 7.21
C LEU A 381 -7.99 -32.94 5.89
N THR A 382 -6.91 -33.25 5.16
CA THR A 382 -7.02 -33.81 3.80
C THR A 382 -6.64 -35.28 3.69
N GLY A 383 -6.25 -35.92 4.80
CA GLY A 383 -5.78 -37.31 4.78
C GLY A 383 -4.58 -37.54 3.85
N GLY A 384 -3.80 -36.49 3.53
CA GLY A 384 -2.67 -36.56 2.60
C GLY A 384 -3.05 -36.66 1.11
N LEU A 385 -4.31 -36.40 0.74
CA LEU A 385 -4.82 -36.63 -0.63
C LEU A 385 -4.93 -35.37 -1.52
N LEU A 386 -4.62 -34.17 -1.01
CA LEU A 386 -4.62 -32.91 -1.77
C LEU A 386 -3.29 -32.19 -1.63
N THR A 387 -2.67 -31.80 -2.74
CA THR A 387 -1.40 -31.04 -2.72
C THR A 387 -1.64 -29.66 -2.11
N SER A 388 -0.95 -29.33 -1.01
CA SER A 388 -0.94 -27.98 -0.42
C SER A 388 0.00 -27.00 -1.14
N GLN A 389 0.52 -27.39 -2.30
CA GLN A 389 1.43 -26.57 -3.10
C GLN A 389 0.77 -25.26 -3.53
N THR A 390 1.54 -24.19 -3.52
CA THR A 390 1.10 -22.83 -3.89
C THR A 390 2.03 -22.19 -4.92
N TYR A 391 2.93 -22.96 -5.54
CA TYR A 391 3.84 -22.48 -6.57
C TYR A 391 3.20 -22.37 -7.96
N ASP A 392 2.11 -23.08 -8.24
CA ASP A 392 1.37 -22.98 -9.51
C ASP A 392 -0.14 -22.96 -9.23
N LEU A 393 -0.71 -21.77 -9.22
CA LEU A 393 -2.11 -21.50 -8.90
C LEU A 393 -2.88 -21.02 -10.11
N TRP A 394 -4.18 -21.29 -10.15
CA TRP A 394 -5.09 -20.78 -11.17
C TRP A 394 -6.46 -20.43 -10.59
N GLY A 395 -7.05 -19.32 -10.99
CA GLY A 395 -8.36 -18.88 -10.51
C GLY A 395 -8.78 -17.52 -11.05
N ALA A 396 -9.95 -17.05 -10.63
CA ALA A 396 -10.41 -15.69 -10.92
C ALA A 396 -9.42 -14.64 -10.37
N SER A 397 -9.33 -13.49 -11.03
CA SER A 397 -8.28 -12.49 -10.79
C SER A 397 -8.06 -12.16 -9.31
N LYS A 398 -9.12 -11.78 -8.57
CA LYS A 398 -9.07 -11.45 -7.13
C LYS A 398 -8.36 -12.50 -6.29
N ASN A 399 -8.60 -13.79 -6.56
CA ASN A 399 -8.07 -14.89 -5.76
C ASN A 399 -6.55 -15.05 -5.91
N LEU A 400 -5.95 -14.40 -6.91
CA LEU A 400 -4.51 -14.39 -7.15
C LEU A 400 -3.89 -12.99 -7.01
N LEU A 401 -4.67 -11.92 -7.14
CA LEU A 401 -4.22 -10.53 -6.96
C LEU A 401 -4.15 -10.13 -5.47
N LEU A 402 -5.00 -10.71 -4.62
CA LEU A 402 -4.96 -10.49 -3.17
C LEU A 402 -4.14 -11.59 -2.50
N TYR A 403 -2.96 -11.26 -2.01
CA TYR A 403 -2.00 -12.25 -1.48
C TYR A 403 -1.25 -11.82 -0.22
N VAL A 404 -1.58 -10.67 0.37
CA VAL A 404 -0.99 -10.19 1.64
C VAL A 404 -2.09 -9.99 2.67
N LYS A 405 -2.00 -10.66 3.83
CA LYS A 405 -2.85 -10.35 4.99
C LYS A 405 -2.16 -9.35 5.93
N PRO A 406 -2.92 -8.60 6.74
CA PRO A 406 -2.35 -7.69 7.74
C PRO A 406 -1.55 -8.40 8.85
N THR A 407 -1.66 -9.72 8.95
CA THR A 407 -0.90 -10.56 9.90
C THR A 407 0.52 -10.89 9.41
N THR A 408 0.91 -10.46 8.21
CA THR A 408 2.29 -10.54 7.74
C THR A 408 3.24 -9.75 8.64
N LEU A 409 4.54 -9.95 8.47
CA LEU A 409 5.58 -9.26 9.23
C LEU A 409 5.45 -7.74 9.07
N ARG A 410 5.33 -7.02 10.20
CA ARG A 410 5.32 -5.56 10.20
C ARG A 410 6.71 -5.03 9.81
N VAL A 411 6.72 -4.16 8.82
CA VAL A 411 7.92 -3.53 8.27
C VAL A 411 7.66 -2.05 8.01
N THR A 412 8.72 -1.26 7.98
CA THR A 412 8.74 0.01 7.27
C THR A 412 9.30 -0.21 5.86
N ALA A 413 9.03 0.73 4.95
CA ALA A 413 9.54 0.66 3.60
C ALA A 413 9.72 2.06 3.02
N ASN A 414 10.76 2.25 2.21
CA ASN A 414 10.73 3.31 1.20
C ASN A 414 9.82 2.90 0.03
N GLY A 415 9.65 3.80 -0.93
CA GLY A 415 9.00 3.44 -2.19
C GLY A 415 9.11 4.54 -3.23
N TYR A 416 9.44 4.14 -4.46
CA TYR A 416 9.56 5.05 -5.60
C TYR A 416 9.05 4.40 -6.89
N ALA A 417 8.41 5.21 -7.73
CA ALA A 417 8.08 4.88 -9.11
C ALA A 417 9.10 5.53 -10.05
N VAL A 418 9.77 4.72 -10.87
CA VAL A 418 10.62 5.20 -11.97
C VAL A 418 9.86 5.03 -13.27
N LEU A 419 9.36 6.14 -13.81
CA LEU A 419 8.70 6.20 -15.11
C LEU A 419 9.75 6.08 -16.21
N THR A 420 9.54 5.17 -17.15
CA THR A 420 10.42 4.98 -18.30
C THR A 420 9.67 4.23 -19.41
N SER A 421 10.35 4.00 -20.53
CA SER A 421 9.84 3.15 -21.60
C SER A 421 9.97 1.67 -21.26
N ARG A 422 9.06 0.83 -21.75
CA ARG A 422 9.09 -0.62 -21.57
C ARG A 422 10.47 -1.24 -21.88
N GLN A 423 11.12 -0.79 -22.94
CA GLN A 423 12.45 -1.27 -23.35
C GLN A 423 13.56 -0.98 -22.31
N ASN A 424 13.39 0.03 -21.47
CA ASN A 424 14.35 0.44 -20.45
C ASN A 424 14.12 -0.24 -19.09
N VAL A 425 13.01 -0.96 -18.89
CA VAL A 425 12.66 -1.58 -17.61
C VAL A 425 13.78 -2.47 -17.08
N GLN A 426 14.38 -3.32 -17.93
CA GLN A 426 15.48 -4.18 -17.49
C GLN A 426 16.70 -3.39 -17.00
N LYS A 427 17.06 -2.31 -17.72
CA LYS A 427 18.19 -1.45 -17.39
C LYS A 427 17.97 -0.76 -16.04
N VAL A 428 16.78 -0.19 -15.84
CA VAL A 428 16.39 0.46 -14.60
C VAL A 428 16.45 -0.52 -13.41
N ILE A 429 15.95 -1.74 -13.58
CA ILE A 429 16.04 -2.79 -12.55
C ILE A 429 17.50 -3.18 -12.27
N HIS A 430 18.30 -3.39 -13.32
CA HIS A 430 19.71 -3.75 -13.18
C HIS A 430 20.50 -2.70 -12.40
N ASP A 431 20.39 -1.43 -12.79
CA ASP A 431 21.10 -0.32 -12.17
C ASP A 431 20.77 -0.20 -10.67
N PHE A 432 19.49 -0.33 -10.32
CA PHE A 432 19.05 -0.34 -8.92
C PHE A 432 19.66 -1.53 -8.14
N CYS A 433 19.55 -2.75 -8.67
CA CYS A 433 20.02 -3.94 -7.97
C CYS A 433 21.54 -3.95 -7.77
N GLU A 434 22.32 -3.47 -8.75
CA GLU A 434 23.77 -3.29 -8.60
C GLU A 434 24.10 -2.25 -7.54
N ASN A 435 23.43 -1.09 -7.55
CA ASN A 435 23.65 -0.07 -6.53
C ASN A 435 23.28 -0.57 -5.13
N TYR A 436 22.14 -1.25 -4.99
CA TYR A 436 21.68 -1.83 -3.72
C TYR A 436 22.71 -2.80 -3.15
N GLN A 437 23.23 -3.73 -3.96
CA GLN A 437 24.23 -4.70 -3.48
C GLN A 437 25.53 -4.03 -3.06
N GLN A 438 26.03 -3.08 -3.87
CA GLN A 438 27.25 -2.33 -3.52
C GLN A 438 27.09 -1.63 -2.15
N ARG A 439 25.92 -1.04 -1.87
CA ARG A 439 25.64 -0.40 -0.58
C ARG A 439 25.51 -1.41 0.55
N VAL A 440 24.76 -2.50 0.35
CA VAL A 440 24.63 -3.55 1.37
C VAL A 440 26.01 -4.12 1.74
N ASP A 441 26.88 -4.36 0.77
CA ASP A 441 28.25 -4.84 1.01
C ASP A 441 29.12 -3.78 1.71
N ALA A 442 28.98 -2.50 1.35
CA ALA A 442 29.67 -1.41 2.03
C ALA A 442 29.28 -1.33 3.52
N TYR A 443 27.99 -1.36 3.84
CA TYR A 443 27.51 -1.39 5.22
C TYR A 443 27.95 -2.65 5.97
N ARG A 444 27.88 -3.82 5.31
CA ARG A 444 28.35 -5.09 5.88
C ARG A 444 29.83 -5.05 6.23
N SER A 445 30.68 -4.43 5.40
CA SER A 445 32.11 -4.27 5.67
C SER A 445 32.40 -3.48 6.96
N LEU A 446 31.44 -2.65 7.39
CA LEU A 446 31.45 -1.88 8.64
C LEU A 446 30.70 -2.58 9.78
N ASN A 447 30.28 -3.83 9.60
CA ASN A 447 29.42 -4.59 10.51
C ASN A 447 28.08 -3.89 10.80
N ARG A 448 27.53 -3.17 9.82
CA ARG A 448 26.21 -2.52 9.89
C ARG A 448 25.23 -3.25 8.97
N TYR A 449 23.99 -3.40 9.42
CA TYR A 449 22.95 -4.17 8.72
C TYR A 449 21.62 -3.40 8.69
N PRO A 450 21.55 -2.30 7.92
CA PRO A 450 20.38 -1.42 7.92
C PRO A 450 19.14 -2.05 7.28
N MET A 451 19.32 -3.02 6.37
CA MET A 451 18.24 -3.63 5.59
C MET A 451 18.10 -5.11 5.94
N ASN A 452 17.06 -5.44 6.68
CA ASN A 452 16.74 -6.80 7.13
C ASN A 452 15.41 -7.36 6.60
N GLY A 453 14.67 -6.56 5.82
CA GLY A 453 13.58 -7.03 4.97
C GLY A 453 14.00 -7.14 3.49
N PRO A 454 13.10 -7.63 2.62
CA PRO A 454 13.39 -7.83 1.22
C PRO A 454 13.39 -6.52 0.41
N VAL A 455 14.04 -6.56 -0.75
CA VAL A 455 13.74 -5.68 -1.87
C VAL A 455 12.49 -6.21 -2.57
N GLU A 456 11.54 -5.34 -2.92
CA GLU A 456 10.39 -5.69 -3.75
C GLU A 456 10.40 -4.85 -5.05
N ILE A 457 10.22 -5.53 -6.18
CA ILE A 457 10.24 -4.92 -7.52
C ILE A 457 8.98 -5.32 -8.28
N ARG A 458 8.25 -4.31 -8.78
CA ARG A 458 7.03 -4.46 -9.58
C ARG A 458 7.03 -3.49 -10.75
N VAL A 459 6.17 -3.73 -11.74
CA VAL A 459 6.03 -2.83 -12.89
C VAL A 459 4.55 -2.64 -13.21
N THR A 460 4.13 -1.40 -13.42
CA THR A 460 2.77 -1.05 -13.87
C THR A 460 2.81 -0.26 -15.17
N GLY A 461 1.66 -0.14 -15.83
CA GLY A 461 1.45 0.95 -16.79
C GLY A 461 1.31 2.30 -16.07
N LEU A 462 0.97 3.34 -16.84
CA LEU A 462 0.72 4.69 -16.32
C LEU A 462 -0.78 5.03 -16.27
N ASP A 463 -1.12 6.11 -15.57
CA ASP A 463 -2.50 6.61 -15.43
C ASP A 463 -2.95 7.41 -16.65
N HIS A 464 -3.05 6.74 -17.81
CA HIS A 464 -3.55 7.35 -19.03
C HIS A 464 -5.05 7.64 -18.92
N ALA A 465 -5.44 8.93 -19.02
CA ALA A 465 -6.84 9.32 -18.98
C ALA A 465 -7.67 8.72 -20.14
N THR A 466 -7.03 8.40 -21.27
CA THR A 466 -7.62 7.72 -22.43
C THR A 466 -8.02 6.27 -22.15
N ASP A 467 -7.60 5.69 -21.02
CA ASP A 467 -8.09 4.39 -20.57
C ASP A 467 -9.50 4.49 -19.98
N SER A 468 -9.94 5.71 -19.66
CA SER A 468 -11.28 5.94 -19.15
C SER A 468 -12.34 5.77 -20.24
N ILE A 469 -13.47 5.18 -19.85
CA ILE A 469 -14.67 5.13 -20.70
C ILE A 469 -15.38 6.48 -20.81
N VAL A 470 -15.00 7.47 -19.98
CA VAL A 470 -15.57 8.81 -20.00
C VAL A 470 -14.81 9.67 -21.02
N PRO A 471 -15.50 10.25 -22.04
CA PRO A 471 -14.86 11.14 -22.99
C PRO A 471 -14.22 12.36 -22.29
N ASN A 472 -13.08 12.83 -22.79
CA ASN A 472 -12.35 13.98 -22.22
C ASN A 472 -11.96 13.80 -20.75
N ALA A 473 -11.82 12.56 -20.29
CA ALA A 473 -11.35 12.23 -18.96
C ALA A 473 -10.06 12.97 -18.58
N LYS A 474 -9.95 13.32 -17.29
CA LYS A 474 -8.79 14.01 -16.73
C LYS A 474 -7.80 13.05 -16.09
N THR A 475 -6.52 13.40 -16.13
CA THR A 475 -5.43 12.68 -15.48
C THR A 475 -5.41 12.97 -13.98
N ALA A 476 -5.07 11.98 -13.16
CA ALA A 476 -4.82 12.18 -11.74
C ALA A 476 -3.56 13.03 -11.53
N ALA A 477 -3.72 14.28 -11.09
CA ALA A 477 -2.64 15.27 -11.08
C ALA A 477 -1.50 14.94 -10.11
N LEU A 478 -1.80 14.23 -9.01
CA LEU A 478 -0.81 13.82 -8.02
C LEU A 478 -0.44 12.33 -8.08
N SER A 479 -0.96 11.56 -9.04
CA SER A 479 -0.52 10.17 -9.20
C SER A 479 1.00 10.13 -9.42
N ALA A 480 1.70 9.23 -8.72
CA ALA A 480 3.12 9.01 -8.94
C ALA A 480 3.38 8.55 -10.38
N ILE A 481 2.40 7.87 -10.97
CA ILE A 481 2.46 7.30 -12.33
C ILE A 481 1.58 8.04 -13.34
N LYS A 482 1.32 9.34 -13.13
CA LYS A 482 0.73 10.16 -14.20
C LYS A 482 1.68 10.20 -15.43
N PRO A 483 1.14 10.05 -16.66
CA PRO A 483 1.94 10.12 -17.89
C PRO A 483 2.70 11.44 -18.05
N CYS A 484 3.77 11.42 -18.82
CA CYS A 484 4.57 12.59 -19.20
C CYS A 484 4.30 12.95 -20.67
N PRO A 485 3.49 13.98 -20.97
CA PRO A 485 3.16 14.36 -22.35
C PRO A 485 4.34 14.53 -23.32
N ASP A 486 5.48 15.07 -22.84
CA ASP A 486 6.67 15.27 -23.68
C ASP A 486 7.50 13.99 -23.88
N HIS A 487 7.16 12.92 -23.16
CA HIS A 487 7.77 11.59 -23.27
C HIS A 487 6.68 10.52 -23.47
N PRO A 488 5.98 10.53 -24.62
CA PRO A 488 4.93 9.55 -24.91
C PRO A 488 5.46 8.11 -24.99
N GLU A 489 6.77 7.92 -25.16
CA GLU A 489 7.44 6.62 -25.13
C GLU A 489 7.58 6.05 -23.71
N TRP A 490 7.38 6.85 -22.66
CA TRP A 490 7.32 6.35 -21.29
C TRP A 490 5.93 5.79 -21.01
N ASP A 491 5.84 4.47 -20.99
CA ASP A 491 4.60 3.72 -20.87
C ASP A 491 4.57 2.79 -19.64
N CYS A 492 5.67 2.76 -18.87
CA CYS A 492 5.84 1.91 -17.70
C CYS A 492 6.30 2.71 -16.48
N ALA A 493 5.94 2.22 -15.30
CA ALA A 493 6.54 2.62 -14.03
C ALA A 493 7.12 1.40 -13.32
N VAL A 494 8.41 1.45 -13.00
CA VAL A 494 9.10 0.45 -12.19
C VAL A 494 9.05 0.89 -10.73
N TRP A 495 8.47 0.06 -9.87
CA TRP A 495 8.33 0.32 -8.44
C TRP A 495 9.47 -0.36 -7.70
N PHE A 496 10.20 0.42 -6.90
CA PHE A 496 11.28 -0.06 -6.05
C PHE A 496 10.97 0.21 -4.59
N ASP A 497 10.89 -0.89 -3.84
CA ASP A 497 10.70 -0.88 -2.40
C ASP A 497 11.85 -1.66 -1.75
N ILE A 498 12.35 -1.15 -0.63
CA ILE A 498 13.26 -1.86 0.26
C ILE A 498 12.58 -1.85 1.62
N LEU A 499 12.36 -3.04 2.16
CA LEU A 499 11.68 -3.24 3.44
C LEU A 499 12.71 -3.44 4.54
N THR A 500 12.40 -2.98 5.75
CA THR A 500 13.18 -3.28 6.95
C THR A 500 12.30 -3.22 8.19
N LEU A 501 12.71 -3.87 9.27
CA LEU A 501 11.98 -3.81 10.54
C LEU A 501 12.02 -2.38 11.10
N PRO A 502 10.91 -1.83 11.63
CA PRO A 502 10.90 -0.54 12.30
C PRO A 502 11.95 -0.48 13.43
N GLY A 503 12.62 0.66 13.56
CA GLY A 503 13.67 0.85 14.57
C GLY A 503 15.03 0.24 14.22
N THR A 504 15.20 -0.37 13.04
CA THR A 504 16.50 -0.89 12.60
C THR A 504 17.54 0.24 12.52
N GLN A 505 18.68 0.04 13.19
CA GLN A 505 19.77 1.02 13.19
C GLN A 505 20.30 1.29 11.78
N TYR A 506 20.64 2.55 11.51
CA TYR A 506 21.16 3.03 10.21
C TYR A 506 20.18 2.92 9.03
N ALA A 507 18.93 2.50 9.24
CA ALA A 507 17.96 2.39 8.15
C ALA A 507 17.70 3.73 7.44
N ALA A 508 17.51 4.82 8.20
CA ALA A 508 17.27 6.15 7.64
C ALA A 508 18.49 6.71 6.86
N GLU A 509 19.71 6.43 7.33
CA GLU A 509 20.96 6.76 6.62
C GLU A 509 21.02 6.04 5.27
N PHE A 510 20.80 4.72 5.27
CA PHE A 510 20.78 3.90 4.05
C PHE A 510 19.68 4.35 3.07
N TYR A 511 18.48 4.67 3.57
CA TYR A 511 17.38 5.18 2.75
C TYR A 511 17.70 6.56 2.17
N THR A 512 18.34 7.44 2.93
CA THR A 512 18.79 8.77 2.46
C THR A 512 19.77 8.63 1.31
N GLU A 513 20.79 7.79 1.47
CA GLU A 513 21.79 7.55 0.42
C GLU A 513 21.18 6.94 -0.84
N THR A 514 20.25 6.00 -0.67
CA THR A 514 19.54 5.34 -1.77
C THR A 514 18.65 6.34 -2.50
N GLU A 515 17.86 7.13 -1.78
CA GLU A 515 17.00 8.18 -2.35
C GLU A 515 17.83 9.20 -3.15
N GLN A 516 18.92 9.70 -2.57
CA GLN A 516 19.81 10.65 -3.25
C GLN A 516 20.39 10.08 -4.55
N TRP A 517 20.84 8.82 -4.52
CA TRP A 517 21.35 8.17 -5.73
C TRP A 517 20.26 7.96 -6.78
N MET A 518 19.09 7.44 -6.39
CA MET A 518 17.99 7.21 -7.32
C MET A 518 17.56 8.51 -8.00
N HIS A 519 17.47 9.61 -7.25
CA HIS A 519 17.16 10.94 -7.79
C HIS A 519 18.26 11.51 -8.67
N GLN A 520 19.52 11.16 -8.48
CA GLN A 520 20.60 11.57 -9.38
C GLN A 520 20.66 10.71 -10.65
N HIS A 521 20.38 9.40 -10.51
CA HIS A 521 20.55 8.40 -11.57
C HIS A 521 19.37 8.35 -12.53
N TYR A 522 18.13 8.40 -12.03
CA TYR A 522 16.91 8.35 -12.84
C TYR A 522 16.46 9.76 -13.29
N ARG A 523 17.35 10.43 -14.02
CA ARG A 523 17.11 11.71 -14.70
C ARG A 523 17.51 11.59 -16.17
N GLY A 524 16.60 11.84 -17.09
CA GLY A 524 16.88 11.87 -18.53
C GLY A 524 15.94 10.96 -19.31
N ASP A 525 16.32 9.70 -19.49
CA ASP A 525 15.50 8.65 -20.14
C ASP A 525 14.45 8.02 -19.20
N SER A 526 14.35 8.59 -18.00
CA SER A 526 13.46 8.18 -16.93
C SER A 526 13.17 9.37 -16.00
N LEU A 527 12.12 9.23 -15.20
CA LEU A 527 11.73 10.16 -14.16
C LEU A 527 11.30 9.41 -12.90
N ILE A 528 11.83 9.80 -11.75
CA ILE A 528 11.46 9.23 -10.46
C ILE A 528 10.42 10.09 -9.72
N ARG A 529 9.44 9.44 -9.09
CA ARG A 529 8.49 10.05 -8.15
C ARG A 529 8.35 9.17 -6.90
N PRO A 530 8.07 9.74 -5.72
CA PRO A 530 7.84 8.95 -4.51
C PRO A 530 6.55 8.12 -4.61
N GLU A 531 6.56 6.90 -4.07
CA GLU A 531 5.32 6.18 -3.76
C GLU A 531 4.72 6.81 -2.50
N TRP A 532 3.60 7.51 -2.63
CA TRP A 532 3.03 8.32 -1.55
C TRP A 532 2.72 7.54 -0.26
N SER A 533 2.41 6.25 -0.40
CA SER A 533 2.02 5.39 0.72
C SER A 533 3.19 5.07 1.66
N LYS A 534 4.43 5.15 1.16
CA LYS A 534 5.67 4.69 1.80
C LYS A 534 6.50 5.84 2.39
N GLY A 535 7.72 5.53 2.83
CA GLY A 535 8.72 6.51 3.22
C GLY A 535 9.49 7.12 2.04
N TRP A 536 9.69 8.43 2.10
CA TRP A 536 10.43 9.26 1.12
C TRP A 536 10.78 10.59 1.79
N GLY A 537 11.61 11.43 1.18
CA GLY A 537 12.10 12.66 1.76
C GLY A 537 12.90 12.42 3.03
N TYR A 538 13.86 11.50 2.95
CA TYR A 538 14.64 11.05 4.11
C TYR A 538 15.71 12.06 4.51
N THR A 539 15.85 12.23 5.82
CA THR A 539 17.09 12.68 6.46
C THR A 539 17.79 11.46 7.06
N GLN A 540 19.01 11.64 7.58
CA GLN A 540 19.76 10.56 8.23
C GLN A 540 19.03 9.97 9.45
N GLU A 541 17.99 10.64 9.95
CA GLU A 541 17.22 10.25 11.13
C GLU A 541 15.83 9.68 10.80
N LYS A 542 15.10 10.23 9.81
CA LYS A 542 13.70 9.84 9.55
C LYS A 542 13.20 10.17 8.14
N ALA A 543 12.11 9.50 7.74
CA ALA A 543 11.34 9.82 6.54
C ALA A 543 10.53 11.12 6.68
N TRP A 544 10.07 11.66 5.55
CA TRP A 544 9.18 12.81 5.42
C TRP A 544 9.66 14.09 6.12
N ALA A 545 10.98 14.25 6.24
CA ALA A 545 11.60 15.31 7.02
C ALA A 545 12.58 16.18 6.23
N ASN A 546 12.99 15.76 5.04
CA ASN A 546 13.92 16.51 4.21
C ASN A 546 13.23 17.73 3.58
N ASP A 547 13.57 18.92 4.08
CA ASP A 547 12.98 20.19 3.64
C ASP A 547 13.24 20.49 2.17
N TRP A 548 14.44 20.18 1.66
CA TRP A 548 14.73 20.39 0.24
C TRP A 548 13.87 19.45 -0.62
N TYR A 549 13.76 18.18 -0.24
CA TYR A 549 12.95 17.21 -0.97
C TYR A 549 11.47 17.64 -1.02
N LEU A 550 10.92 18.02 0.12
CA LEU A 550 9.52 18.43 0.26
C LEU A 550 9.20 19.72 -0.49
N ASN A 551 10.09 20.72 -0.42
CA ASN A 551 9.81 22.05 -0.96
C ASN A 551 10.33 22.27 -2.39
N GLN A 552 11.25 21.44 -2.88
CA GLN A 552 11.91 21.62 -4.18
C GLN A 552 11.75 20.39 -5.07
N GLU A 553 12.18 19.22 -4.61
CA GLU A 553 12.21 18.01 -5.46
C GLU A 553 10.81 17.52 -5.82
N ILE A 554 9.90 17.39 -4.85
CA ILE A 554 8.52 16.96 -5.11
C ILE A 554 7.79 17.91 -6.07
N PRO A 555 7.78 19.24 -5.84
CA PRO A 555 7.21 20.17 -6.82
C PRO A 555 7.84 20.03 -8.21
N TYR A 556 9.16 19.85 -8.28
CA TYR A 556 9.88 19.68 -9.56
C TYR A 556 9.45 18.40 -10.30
N VAL A 557 9.53 17.21 -9.70
CA VAL A 557 9.22 15.94 -10.39
C VAL A 557 7.74 15.79 -10.75
N HIS A 558 6.85 16.55 -10.09
CA HIS A 558 5.43 16.64 -10.46
C HIS A 558 5.12 17.77 -11.46
N ALA A 559 6.06 18.65 -11.78
CA ALA A 559 5.87 19.73 -12.76
C ALA A 559 6.67 19.52 -14.05
N VAL A 560 7.78 18.78 -14.00
CA VAL A 560 8.61 18.50 -15.17
C VAL A 560 7.79 17.79 -16.25
N ASN A 561 7.80 18.35 -17.46
CA ASN A 561 7.05 17.85 -18.62
C ASN A 561 5.54 17.69 -18.36
N GLN A 562 4.96 18.57 -17.52
CA GLN A 562 3.53 18.57 -17.20
C GLN A 562 2.89 19.92 -17.55
N PRO A 563 1.64 19.93 -18.04
CA PRO A 563 0.87 21.17 -18.15
C PRO A 563 0.55 21.74 -16.76
N GLN A 564 0.36 23.06 -16.70
CA GLN A 564 0.19 23.80 -15.44
C GLN A 564 -0.93 23.22 -14.54
N ASN A 565 -2.02 22.73 -15.14
CA ASN A 565 -3.17 22.18 -14.43
C ASN A 565 -2.92 20.82 -13.75
N LEU A 566 -1.78 20.18 -14.02
CA LEU A 566 -1.36 18.93 -13.37
C LEU A 566 -0.20 19.13 -12.38
N THR A 567 0.15 20.38 -12.06
CA THR A 567 1.22 20.69 -11.09
C THR A 567 0.71 20.60 -9.65
N LEU A 568 1.63 20.36 -8.71
CA LEU A 568 1.33 20.38 -7.26
C LEU A 568 0.69 21.71 -6.82
N ALA A 569 1.18 22.82 -7.38
CA ALA A 569 0.68 24.17 -7.07
C ALA A 569 -0.79 24.36 -7.48
N GLU A 570 -1.18 23.87 -8.67
CA GLU A 570 -2.56 23.98 -9.10
C GLU A 570 -3.50 23.04 -8.34
N VAL A 571 -3.04 21.83 -8.01
CA VAL A 571 -3.79 20.93 -7.13
C VAL A 571 -4.05 21.58 -5.76
N LYS A 572 -3.03 22.23 -5.19
CA LYS A 572 -3.15 23.03 -3.98
C LYS A 572 -4.22 24.13 -4.09
N ASN A 573 -4.26 24.86 -5.21
CA ASN A 573 -5.28 25.88 -5.46
C ASN A 573 -6.70 25.29 -5.50
N VAL A 574 -6.89 24.20 -6.24
CA VAL A 574 -8.19 23.50 -6.34
C VAL A 574 -8.64 23.01 -4.97
N LEU A 575 -7.78 22.31 -4.23
CA LEU A 575 -8.14 21.74 -2.93
C LEU A 575 -8.40 22.81 -1.86
N ASN A 576 -7.69 23.94 -1.89
CA ASN A 576 -8.00 25.08 -1.02
C ASN A 576 -9.32 25.76 -1.38
N ARG A 577 -9.71 25.79 -2.66
CA ARG A 577 -11.05 26.28 -3.06
C ARG A 577 -12.16 25.33 -2.59
N LEU A 578 -11.92 24.02 -2.63
CA LEU A 578 -12.90 23.03 -2.18
C LEU A 578 -12.99 22.91 -0.65
N ASP A 579 -11.91 23.20 0.06
CA ASP A 579 -11.83 23.18 1.53
C ASP A 579 -10.97 24.38 2.03
N PRO A 580 -11.57 25.58 2.10
CA PRO A 580 -10.85 26.82 2.45
C PRO A 580 -10.44 26.89 3.91
N ALA A 581 -11.16 26.20 4.81
CA ALA A 581 -10.79 26.11 6.22
C ALA A 581 -9.70 25.05 6.48
N ARG A 582 -9.27 24.33 5.43
CA ARG A 582 -8.24 23.29 5.52
C ARG A 582 -8.61 22.24 6.56
N LEU A 583 -9.88 21.86 6.65
CA LEU A 583 -10.38 20.87 7.59
C LEU A 583 -9.71 19.52 7.37
N PHE A 584 -9.44 19.17 6.12
CA PHE A 584 -8.93 17.87 5.72
C PHE A 584 -7.39 17.90 5.61
N SER A 585 -6.68 18.30 6.64
CA SER A 585 -5.21 18.37 6.63
C SER A 585 -4.56 17.62 7.79
N SER A 586 -3.31 17.19 7.57
CA SER A 586 -2.34 16.77 8.58
C SER A 586 -1.05 17.56 8.36
N PRO A 587 -0.10 17.61 9.33
CA PRO A 587 1.12 18.40 9.19
C PRO A 587 1.89 18.14 7.88
N LEU A 588 2.10 16.88 7.49
CA LEU A 588 2.75 16.55 6.22
C LEU A 588 1.96 17.06 5.02
N VAL A 589 0.64 16.88 5.02
CA VAL A 589 -0.24 17.36 3.94
C VAL A 589 -0.21 18.88 3.84
N GLU A 590 -0.15 19.62 4.96
CA GLU A 590 -0.07 21.08 4.93
C GLU A 590 1.25 21.61 4.37
N ARG A 591 2.34 20.88 4.59
CA ARG A 591 3.64 21.19 3.99
C ARG A 591 3.61 21.02 2.47
N LEU A 592 2.92 20.00 1.96
CA LEU A 592 2.81 19.71 0.54
C LEU A 592 1.75 20.56 -0.19
N LEU A 593 0.57 20.78 0.42
CA LEU A 593 -0.69 21.22 -0.24
C LEU A 593 -1.42 22.33 0.53
#